data_AF-A0A7V3FU36-F1
#
_entry.id   AF-A0A7V3FU36-F1
#
_cell.length_a   1.000
_cell.length_b   1.000
_cell.length_c   1.000
_cell.angle_alpha   90.00
_cell.angle_beta   90.00
_cell.angle_gamma   90.00
#
_symmetry.space_group_name_H-M   'P 1'
#
loop_
_entity.id
_entity.type
_entity.pdbx_description
1 polymer ?
#
loop_
_entity_poly.entity_id
_entity_poly.type
_entity_poly.pdbx_seq_one_letter_code
_entity_poly.pdbx_strand_id
1 'polypeptide(L)'
;MKEFVKKIALFSLPILIGLLAVFFIKADREFCYNYIKGDCDTRGKLFYKRLETKSAGVDYLFVGSSKTMNGINDGLIEDSLNKRSQNKLRLYNAGYCRFGRNLDFLFCKEFSKNNALKKIFVEVRADESTTSHPMFPFLANGREILQGVTALNGKLPSELYNHTLMNLNYLRCELKLEKKEKNKYKLELHGYNNIDRVMEKELLEEFYKEELNKNKSVDKDALEYRYSHYYLNRIKTLCEKK
;
A
#
# COMPACT_ATOMS: atom_id res chain seq x y z
N MET A 1 -27.02 1.59 41.25
CA MET A 1 -26.66 1.84 39.83
C MET A 1 -25.54 2.86 39.65
N LYS A 2 -25.61 4.08 40.22
CA LYS A 2 -24.56 5.12 40.07
C LYS A 2 -23.15 4.65 40.51
N GLU A 3 -23.05 3.98 41.66
CA GLU A 3 -21.77 3.42 42.14
C GLU A 3 -21.19 2.32 41.23
N PHE A 4 -22.06 1.52 40.60
CA PHE A 4 -21.65 0.48 39.67
C PHE A 4 -21.09 1.08 38.36
N VAL A 5 -21.82 2.05 37.78
CA VAL A 5 -21.36 2.80 36.59
C VAL A 5 -20.06 3.54 36.87
N LYS A 6 -19.92 4.16 38.04
CA LYS A 6 -18.68 4.85 38.45
C LYS A 6 -17.49 3.89 38.49
N LYS A 7 -17.65 2.69 39.05
CA LYS A 7 -16.59 1.67 39.10
C LYS A 7 -16.20 1.18 37.71
N ILE A 8 -17.18 0.91 36.83
CA ILE A 8 -16.92 0.53 35.44
C ILE A 8 -16.18 1.64 34.70
N ALA A 9 -16.63 2.89 34.83
CA ALA A 9 -16.00 4.04 34.20
C ALA A 9 -14.56 4.20 34.69
N LEU A 10 -14.32 4.11 36.00
CA LEU A 10 -12.99 4.25 36.58
C LEU A 10 -12.04 3.13 36.15
N PHE A 11 -12.53 1.90 36.00
CA PHE A 11 -11.75 0.77 35.50
C PHE A 11 -11.45 0.89 33.99
N SER A 12 -12.41 1.37 33.21
CA SER A 12 -12.28 1.48 31.75
C SER A 12 -11.48 2.70 31.32
N LEU A 13 -11.44 3.75 32.15
CA LEU A 13 -10.80 5.02 31.82
C LEU A 13 -9.29 4.89 31.53
N PRO A 14 -8.46 4.18 32.33
CA PRO A 14 -7.06 3.95 31.99
C PRO A 14 -6.87 3.23 30.65
N ILE A 15 -7.73 2.26 30.33
CA ILE A 15 -7.68 1.51 29.07
C ILE A 15 -7.99 2.45 27.90
N LEU A 16 -9.03 3.27 28.03
CA LEU A 16 -9.40 4.24 27.01
C LEU A 16 -8.30 5.29 26.79
N ILE A 17 -7.70 5.80 27.86
CA ILE A 17 -6.56 6.72 27.80
C ILE A 17 -5.37 6.06 27.10
N GLY A 18 -5.06 4.80 27.43
CA GLY A 18 -3.99 4.03 26.78
C GLY A 18 -4.24 3.85 25.28
N LEU A 19 -5.45 3.48 24.88
CA LEU A 19 -5.83 3.36 23.47
C LEU A 19 -5.74 4.69 22.72
N LEU A 20 -6.20 5.79 23.34
CA LEU A 20 -6.06 7.13 22.76
C LEU A 20 -4.59 7.53 22.63
N ALA A 21 -3.75 7.24 23.63
CA ALA A 21 -2.33 7.50 23.56
C ALA A 21 -1.67 6.72 22.41
N VAL A 22 -2.00 5.43 22.25
CA VAL A 22 -1.52 4.59 21.15
C VAL A 22 -2.00 5.12 19.79
N PHE A 23 -3.26 5.55 19.69
CA PHE A 23 -3.82 6.10 18.45
C PHE A 23 -3.06 7.34 17.95
N PHE A 24 -2.52 8.17 18.84
CA PHE A 24 -1.76 9.37 18.46
C PHE A 24 -0.24 9.17 18.37
N ILE A 25 0.26 7.93 18.53
CA ILE A 25 1.67 7.64 18.28
C ILE A 25 2.00 7.97 16.83
N LYS A 26 3.09 8.72 16.63
CA LYS A 26 3.64 8.99 15.31
C LYS A 26 4.61 7.88 14.95
N ALA A 27 4.10 6.81 14.36
CA ALA A 27 4.92 5.72 13.86
C ALA A 27 5.92 6.22 12.80
N ASP A 28 7.07 5.57 12.75
CA ASP A 28 8.09 5.84 11.75
C ASP A 28 7.56 5.60 10.32
N ARG A 29 7.96 6.44 9.36
CA ARG A 29 7.44 6.36 7.97
C ARG A 29 7.89 5.07 7.29
N GLU A 30 9.14 4.65 7.48
CA GLU A 30 9.64 3.40 6.93
C GLU A 30 8.83 2.22 7.44
N PHE A 31 8.54 2.21 8.74
CA PHE A 31 7.68 1.20 9.34
C PHE A 31 6.29 1.19 8.70
N CYS A 32 5.63 2.35 8.60
CA CYS A 32 4.29 2.47 8.00
C CYS A 32 4.25 1.89 6.58
N TYR A 33 5.24 2.25 5.75
CA TYR A 33 5.31 1.80 4.37
C TYR A 33 5.65 0.31 4.20
N ASN A 34 6.36 -0.28 5.17
CA ASN A 34 6.69 -1.71 5.20
C ASN A 34 5.62 -2.57 5.89
N TYR A 35 4.82 -1.99 6.78
CA TYR A 35 3.79 -2.69 7.55
C TYR A 35 2.57 -3.05 6.70
N ILE A 36 2.34 -2.29 5.62
CA ILE A 36 1.31 -2.54 4.62
C ILE A 36 1.34 -4.00 4.15
N LYS A 37 0.17 -4.63 4.15
CA LYS A 37 -0.05 -5.98 3.60
C LYS A 37 -1.24 -5.96 2.63
N GLY A 38 -1.12 -6.68 1.52
CA GLY A 38 -2.20 -6.84 0.54
C GLY A 38 -1.85 -6.29 -0.85
N ASP A 39 -2.87 -5.88 -1.59
CA ASP A 39 -2.73 -5.43 -2.99
C ASP A 39 -1.70 -4.29 -3.12
N CYS A 40 -0.67 -4.53 -3.93
CA CYS A 40 0.34 -3.54 -4.32
C CYS A 40 1.26 -3.06 -3.18
N ASP A 41 1.51 -3.93 -2.19
CA ASP A 41 2.48 -3.76 -1.11
C ASP A 41 3.87 -3.27 -1.58
N THR A 42 4.41 -3.88 -2.65
CA THR A 42 5.70 -3.51 -3.25
C THR A 42 5.72 -2.08 -3.78
N ARG A 43 4.57 -1.58 -4.24
CA ARG A 43 4.44 -0.20 -4.69
C ARG A 43 4.61 0.77 -3.52
N GLY A 44 4.06 0.47 -2.35
CA GLY A 44 4.25 1.27 -1.13
C GLY A 44 5.73 1.45 -0.77
N LYS A 45 6.52 0.38 -0.84
CA LYS A 45 7.96 0.43 -0.60
C LYS A 45 8.69 1.28 -1.64
N LEU A 46 8.30 1.18 -2.91
CA LEU A 46 8.84 2.01 -3.99
C LEU A 46 8.53 3.49 -3.78
N PHE A 47 7.32 3.81 -3.34
CA PHE A 47 6.89 5.17 -2.97
C PHE A 47 7.78 5.74 -1.87
N TYR A 48 7.94 5.02 -0.76
CA TYR A 48 8.78 5.44 0.35
C TYR A 48 10.20 5.75 -0.10
N LYS A 49 10.80 4.85 -0.89
CA LYS A 49 12.13 5.08 -1.44
C LYS A 49 12.21 6.35 -2.28
N ARG A 50 11.19 6.62 -3.11
CA ARG A 50 11.14 7.84 -3.93
C ARG A 50 11.01 9.10 -3.07
N LEU A 51 10.23 9.05 -1.99
CA LEU A 51 10.06 10.17 -1.05
C LEU A 51 11.34 10.48 -0.27
N GLU A 52 12.10 9.46 0.11
CA GLU A 52 13.35 9.61 0.87
C GLU A 52 14.57 9.97 0.00
N THR A 53 14.55 9.56 -1.27
CA THR A 53 15.66 9.84 -2.19
C THR A 53 15.61 11.31 -2.66
N LYS A 54 16.15 12.23 -1.85
CA LYS A 54 16.21 13.69 -2.14
C LYS A 54 16.79 14.05 -3.51
N SER A 55 17.67 13.22 -4.06
CA SER A 55 18.32 13.48 -5.36
C SER A 55 17.38 13.36 -6.56
N ALA A 56 16.19 12.76 -6.37
CA ALA A 56 15.30 12.42 -7.47
C ALA A 56 14.25 13.49 -7.82
N GLY A 57 14.05 14.52 -7.00
CA GLY A 57 13.20 15.72 -7.23
C GLY A 57 12.04 15.59 -8.23
N VAL A 58 10.80 15.57 -7.79
CA VAL A 58 9.62 15.49 -8.66
C VAL A 58 9.13 16.90 -9.01
N ASP A 59 8.93 17.19 -10.30
CA ASP A 59 8.26 18.41 -10.74
C ASP A 59 6.75 18.16 -10.89
N TYR A 60 6.39 17.07 -11.57
CA TYR A 60 5.03 16.80 -12.03
C TYR A 60 4.55 15.47 -11.42
N LEU A 61 3.46 15.50 -10.68
CA LEU A 61 2.92 14.34 -9.98
C LEU A 61 1.60 13.88 -10.62
N PHE A 62 1.45 12.59 -10.89
CA PHE A 62 0.17 11.99 -11.29
C PHE A 62 -0.40 11.18 -10.13
N VAL A 63 -1.63 11.43 -9.69
CA VAL A 63 -2.30 10.65 -8.64
C VAL A 63 -3.58 10.03 -9.13
N GLY A 64 -3.95 8.89 -8.55
CA GLY A 64 -5.16 8.18 -8.91
C GLY A 64 -5.07 6.68 -8.63
N SER A 65 -5.89 5.93 -9.35
CA SER A 65 -6.07 4.49 -9.15
C SER A 65 -5.12 3.64 -9.99
N SER A 66 -5.44 2.34 -10.11
CA SER A 66 -4.82 1.42 -11.05
C SER A 66 -4.91 1.89 -12.51
N LYS A 67 -5.90 2.73 -12.86
CA LYS A 67 -5.99 3.33 -14.19
C LYS A 67 -4.86 4.34 -14.42
N THR A 68 -4.63 5.28 -13.50
CA THR A 68 -3.46 6.18 -13.56
C THR A 68 -2.16 5.38 -13.51
N MET A 69 -2.07 4.41 -12.60
CA MET A 69 -0.87 3.57 -12.42
C MET A 69 -0.46 2.87 -13.72
N ASN A 70 -1.41 2.31 -14.47
CA ASN A 70 -1.14 1.54 -15.70
C ASN A 70 -1.28 2.36 -16.99
N GLY A 71 -1.98 3.50 -16.93
CA GLY A 71 -2.27 4.34 -18.09
C GLY A 71 -1.24 5.44 -18.33
N ILE A 72 -0.48 5.83 -17.32
CA ILE A 72 0.55 6.87 -17.42
C ILE A 72 1.94 6.25 -17.35
N ASN A 73 2.66 6.30 -18.46
CA ASN A 73 4.09 6.01 -18.50
C ASN A 73 4.87 7.32 -18.31
N ASP A 74 5.12 7.67 -17.05
CA ASP A 74 5.82 8.88 -16.64
C ASP A 74 7.24 8.98 -17.24
N GLY A 75 7.98 7.87 -17.30
CA GLY A 75 9.30 7.82 -17.93
C GLY A 75 9.30 8.15 -19.43
N LEU A 76 8.35 7.60 -20.20
CA LEU A 76 8.23 7.89 -21.63
C LEU A 76 7.85 9.36 -21.88
N ILE A 77 6.98 9.93 -21.05
CA ILE A 77 6.58 11.33 -21.12
C ILE A 77 7.78 12.22 -20.76
N GLU A 78 8.49 11.89 -19.68
CA GLU A 78 9.69 12.58 -19.22
C GLU A 78 10.74 12.63 -20.33
N ASP A 79 11.08 11.49 -20.94
CA ASP A 79 12.04 11.41 -22.06
C ASP A 79 11.60 12.26 -23.25
N SER A 80 10.32 12.23 -23.58
CA SER A 80 9.77 12.96 -24.72
C SER A 80 9.81 14.48 -24.50
N LEU A 81 9.49 14.95 -23.29
CA LEU A 81 9.54 16.37 -22.92
C LEU A 81 10.98 16.86 -22.82
N ASN A 82 11.87 16.07 -22.21
CA ASN A 82 13.25 16.44 -21.97
C ASN A 82 14.12 16.43 -23.24
N LYS A 83 13.73 15.70 -24.28
CA LYS A 83 14.36 15.80 -25.61
C LYS A 83 14.13 17.17 -26.29
N ARG A 84 13.07 17.87 -25.92
CA ARG A 84 12.64 19.12 -26.58
C ARG A 84 12.84 20.37 -25.72
N SER A 85 13.20 20.20 -24.45
CA SER A 85 13.30 21.27 -23.46
C SER A 85 14.72 21.38 -22.92
N GLN A 86 15.22 22.60 -22.75
CA GLN A 86 16.48 22.87 -22.05
C GLN A 86 16.36 22.57 -20.54
N ASN A 87 15.15 22.67 -20.00
CA ASN A 87 14.88 22.35 -18.60
C ASN A 87 14.37 20.92 -18.49
N LYS A 88 15.17 20.06 -17.83
CA LYS A 88 14.77 18.70 -17.50
C LYS A 88 13.64 18.72 -16.48
N LEU A 89 12.47 18.25 -16.88
CA LEU A 89 11.35 17.99 -16.01
C LEU A 89 11.45 16.57 -15.46
N ARG A 90 10.97 16.39 -14.25
CA ARG A 90 10.90 15.08 -13.60
C ARG A 90 9.47 14.74 -13.24
N LEU A 91 8.99 13.62 -13.77
CA LEU A 91 7.62 13.18 -13.61
C LEU A 91 7.59 12.02 -12.62
N TYR A 92 6.46 11.85 -11.94
CA TYR A 92 6.23 10.67 -11.13
C TYR A 92 4.78 10.24 -11.12
N ASN A 93 4.55 8.99 -11.50
CA ASN A 93 3.26 8.33 -11.42
C ASN A 93 3.05 7.76 -10.01
N ALA A 94 2.25 8.48 -9.22
CA ALA A 94 1.82 8.09 -7.90
C ALA A 94 0.47 7.37 -7.85
N GLY A 95 0.04 6.76 -8.96
CA GLY A 95 -1.15 5.89 -8.97
C GLY A 95 -0.99 4.68 -8.05
N TYR A 96 -2.08 4.31 -7.37
CA TYR A 96 -2.15 3.17 -6.44
C TYR A 96 -3.33 2.24 -6.76
N CYS A 97 -3.23 0.99 -6.33
CA CYS A 97 -4.28 0.00 -6.58
C CYS A 97 -5.53 0.29 -5.76
N ARG A 98 -6.68 0.38 -6.44
CA ARG A 98 -7.96 0.90 -5.92
C ARG A 98 -7.93 2.42 -5.76
N PHE A 99 -9.12 3.00 -5.68
CA PHE A 99 -9.29 4.45 -5.63
C PHE A 99 -9.57 4.90 -4.20
N GLY A 100 -9.04 6.06 -3.82
CA GLY A 100 -9.36 6.70 -2.55
C GLY A 100 -8.71 8.08 -2.47
N ARG A 101 -9.55 9.11 -2.46
CA ARG A 101 -9.11 10.50 -2.50
C ARG A 101 -8.23 10.91 -1.33
N ASN A 102 -8.44 10.27 -0.18
CA ASN A 102 -7.64 10.48 1.01
C ASN A 102 -6.20 9.96 0.87
N LEU A 103 -5.99 8.87 0.13
CA LEU A 103 -4.66 8.39 -0.21
C LEU A 103 -3.98 9.30 -1.24
N ASP A 104 -4.72 9.75 -2.27
CA ASP A 104 -4.22 10.74 -3.23
C ASP A 104 -3.75 12.02 -2.51
N PHE A 105 -4.57 12.52 -1.59
CA PHE A 105 -4.24 13.67 -0.74
C PHE A 105 -2.96 13.44 0.05
N LEU A 106 -2.83 12.27 0.68
CA LEU A 106 -1.64 11.89 1.45
C LEU A 106 -0.39 11.94 0.56
N PHE A 107 -0.43 11.34 -0.63
CA PHE A 107 0.69 11.39 -1.57
C PHE A 107 1.00 12.81 -2.03
N CYS A 108 0.00 13.58 -2.44
CA CYS A 108 0.21 14.98 -2.80
C CYS A 108 0.91 15.76 -1.68
N LYS A 109 0.45 15.60 -0.44
CA LYS A 109 1.04 16.22 0.75
C LYS A 109 2.49 15.79 0.98
N GLU A 110 2.80 14.51 0.85
CA GLU A 110 4.16 14.01 1.07
C GLU A 110 5.13 14.45 -0.02
N PHE A 111 4.72 14.36 -1.30
CA PHE A 111 5.54 14.84 -2.40
C PHE A 111 5.76 16.35 -2.34
N SER A 112 4.76 17.13 -1.93
CA SER A 112 4.89 18.59 -1.81
C SER A 112 5.85 19.03 -0.70
N LYS A 113 6.10 18.20 0.32
CA LYS A 113 7.04 18.53 1.40
C LYS A 113 8.50 18.46 0.94
N ASN A 114 8.81 17.48 0.10
CA ASN A 114 10.19 17.17 -0.30
C ASN A 114 10.51 17.67 -1.72
N ASN A 115 9.52 18.18 -2.46
CA ASN A 115 9.67 18.54 -3.86
C ASN A 115 8.95 19.87 -4.17
N ALA A 116 9.52 20.65 -5.07
CA ALA A 116 8.89 21.85 -5.61
C ALA A 116 7.97 21.47 -6.79
N LEU A 117 6.82 20.85 -6.46
CA LEU A 117 5.86 20.43 -7.47
C LEU A 117 5.35 21.64 -8.26
N LYS A 118 5.49 21.57 -9.59
CA LYS A 118 4.97 22.56 -10.54
C LYS A 118 3.52 22.26 -10.92
N LYS A 119 3.18 20.98 -11.05
CA LYS A 119 1.84 20.53 -11.45
C LYS A 119 1.49 19.19 -10.79
N ILE A 120 0.21 19.04 -10.47
CA ILE A 120 -0.38 17.78 -10.02
C ILE A 120 -1.51 17.44 -10.98
N PHE A 121 -1.45 16.25 -11.57
CA PHE A 121 -2.49 15.67 -12.41
C PHE A 121 -3.28 14.68 -11.59
N VAL A 122 -4.59 14.87 -11.53
CA VAL A 122 -5.49 14.11 -10.66
C VAL A 122 -6.44 13.29 -11.52
N GLU A 123 -6.54 11.98 -11.26
CA GLU A 123 -7.62 11.16 -11.83
C GLU A 123 -8.96 11.65 -11.29
N VAL A 124 -9.87 11.98 -12.22
CA VAL A 124 -11.25 12.37 -11.93
C VAL A 124 -12.17 11.29 -12.48
N ARG A 125 -13.20 10.95 -11.71
CA ARG A 125 -14.23 9.97 -12.10
C ARG A 125 -15.59 10.65 -12.15
N ALA A 126 -16.49 10.11 -12.96
CA ALA A 126 -17.89 10.54 -12.96
C ALA A 126 -18.52 10.31 -11.58
N ASP A 127 -18.26 9.12 -11.01
CA ASP A 127 -18.67 8.76 -9.65
C ASP A 127 -17.44 8.63 -8.75
N GLU A 128 -17.28 9.57 -7.84
CA GLU A 128 -16.24 9.55 -6.82
C GLU A 128 -16.68 8.64 -5.67
N SER A 129 -15.80 7.72 -5.27
CA SER A 129 -16.08 6.86 -4.11
C SER A 129 -16.05 7.67 -2.82
N THR A 130 -17.09 7.54 -2.00
CA THR A 130 -17.13 8.06 -0.62
C THR A 130 -16.32 7.21 0.35
N THR A 131 -15.83 6.05 -0.09
CA THR A 131 -15.04 5.17 0.77
C THR A 131 -13.56 5.53 0.67
N SER A 132 -12.94 5.62 1.84
CA SER A 132 -11.51 5.69 1.97
C SER A 132 -10.76 4.49 1.37
N HIS A 133 -9.51 4.76 1.00
CA HIS A 133 -8.57 3.73 0.57
C HIS A 133 -8.23 2.78 1.74
N PRO A 134 -8.21 1.45 1.55
CA PRO A 134 -7.83 0.48 2.59
C PRO A 134 -6.45 0.71 3.24
N MET A 135 -5.59 1.44 2.54
CA MET A 135 -4.20 1.71 2.89
C MET A 135 -4.02 2.98 3.70
N PHE A 136 -4.98 3.90 3.59
CA PHE A 136 -4.95 5.17 4.28
C PHE A 136 -4.70 5.05 5.79
N PRO A 137 -5.35 4.16 6.56
CA PRO A 137 -5.12 4.12 8.01
C PRO A 137 -3.71 3.69 8.42
N PHE A 138 -2.96 3.04 7.53
CA PHE A 138 -1.58 2.65 7.80
C PHE A 138 -0.57 3.75 7.45
N LEU A 139 -0.97 4.72 6.63
CA LEU A 139 -0.09 5.78 6.16
C LEU A 139 -0.43 7.14 6.78
N ALA A 140 -1.69 7.39 7.13
CA ALA A 140 -2.13 8.61 7.75
C ALA A 140 -1.72 8.66 9.24
N ASN A 141 -1.59 9.86 9.79
CA ASN A 141 -1.52 10.04 11.24
C ASN A 141 -2.92 10.11 11.87
N GLY A 142 -3.02 9.92 13.18
CA GLY A 142 -4.30 9.92 13.88
C GLY A 142 -5.16 11.18 13.66
N ARG A 143 -4.55 12.37 13.49
CA ARG A 143 -5.31 13.60 13.19
C ARG A 143 -5.91 13.58 11.79
N GLU A 144 -5.20 13.04 10.80
CA GLU A 144 -5.68 12.92 9.42
C GLU A 144 -6.84 11.91 9.31
N ILE A 145 -6.81 10.85 10.12
CA ILE A 145 -7.93 9.88 10.18
C ILE A 145 -9.18 10.53 10.77
N LEU A 146 -9.03 11.31 11.84
CA LEU A 146 -10.15 12.04 12.43
C LEU A 146 -10.71 13.13 11.51
N GLN A 147 -9.88 13.73 10.66
CA GLN A 147 -10.39 14.64 9.61
C GLN A 147 -11.29 13.90 8.60
N GLY A 148 -11.15 12.58 8.44
CA GLY A 148 -12.08 11.77 7.65
C GLY A 148 -13.52 11.75 8.17
N VAL A 149 -13.75 12.09 9.46
CA VAL A 149 -15.09 12.22 10.06
C VAL A 149 -15.92 13.28 9.33
N THR A 150 -15.30 14.38 8.89
CA THR A 150 -15.99 15.48 8.21
C THR A 150 -16.32 15.16 6.75
N ALA A 151 -15.74 14.09 6.18
CA ALA A 151 -15.86 13.71 4.77
C ALA A 151 -16.87 12.57 4.52
N LEU A 152 -17.76 12.27 5.48
CA LEU A 152 -18.75 11.17 5.38
C LEU A 152 -18.10 9.81 5.03
N ASN A 153 -16.95 9.53 5.64
CA ASN A 153 -16.19 8.31 5.38
C ASN A 153 -16.83 7.09 6.05
N GLY A 154 -17.55 6.29 5.26
CA GLY A 154 -18.20 5.06 5.74
C GLY A 154 -17.24 3.99 6.33
N LYS A 155 -15.92 4.14 6.12
CA LYS A 155 -14.89 3.23 6.66
C LYS A 155 -14.17 3.75 7.90
N LEU A 156 -14.58 4.90 8.45
CA LEU A 156 -13.93 5.50 9.60
C LEU A 156 -13.73 4.54 10.79
N PRO A 157 -14.72 3.71 11.23
CA PRO A 157 -14.49 2.77 12.34
C PRO A 157 -13.36 1.78 12.04
N SER A 158 -13.30 1.26 10.81
CA SER A 158 -12.25 0.35 10.38
C SER A 158 -10.88 1.03 10.32
N GLU A 159 -10.84 2.32 10.00
CA GLU A 159 -9.59 3.10 9.98
C GLU A 159 -9.05 3.38 11.36
N LEU A 160 -9.93 3.78 12.29
CA LEU A 160 -9.57 3.97 13.69
C LEU A 160 -8.98 2.68 14.26
N TYR A 161 -9.62 1.55 13.99
CA TYR A 161 -9.15 0.23 14.40
C TYR A 161 -7.79 -0.12 13.77
N ASN A 162 -7.68 -0.04 12.44
CA ASN A 162 -6.47 -0.42 11.72
C ASN A 162 -5.26 0.45 12.08
N HIS A 163 -5.47 1.76 12.27
CA HIS A 163 -4.41 2.68 12.68
C HIS A 163 -3.95 2.40 14.11
N THR A 164 -4.89 2.21 15.04
CA THR A 164 -4.56 1.84 16.43
C THR A 164 -3.78 0.52 16.47
N LEU A 165 -4.21 -0.48 15.69
CA LEU A 165 -3.55 -1.78 15.61
C LEU A 165 -2.13 -1.66 15.04
N MET A 166 -1.94 -0.85 13.99
CA MET A 166 -0.61 -0.57 13.45
C MET A 166 0.29 0.10 14.48
N ASN A 167 -0.18 1.15 15.15
CA ASN A 167 0.61 1.85 16.17
C ASN A 167 0.94 0.95 17.37
N LEU A 168 0.04 0.03 17.73
CA LEU A 168 0.30 -0.98 18.75
C LEU A 168 1.42 -1.94 18.31
N ASN A 169 1.40 -2.39 17.05
CA ASN A 169 2.48 -3.23 16.52
C ASN A 169 3.81 -2.48 16.42
N TYR A 170 3.77 -1.21 16.00
CA TYR A 170 4.94 -0.34 16.03
C TYR A 170 5.53 -0.23 17.44
N LEU A 171 4.69 0.01 18.45
CA LEU A 171 5.11 0.08 19.85
C LEU A 171 5.70 -1.26 20.34
N ARG A 172 5.12 -2.40 19.95
CA ARG A 172 5.65 -3.73 20.28
C ARG A 172 7.05 -3.94 19.68
N CYS A 173 7.29 -3.47 18.47
CA CYS A 173 8.61 -3.50 17.84
C CYS A 173 9.62 -2.59 18.56
N GLU A 174 9.23 -1.35 18.89
CA GLU A 174 10.08 -0.38 19.60
C GLU A 174 10.45 -0.86 21.02
N LEU A 175 9.47 -1.45 21.73
CA LEU A 175 9.68 -2.06 23.05
C LEU A 175 10.42 -3.41 22.98
N LYS A 176 10.83 -3.86 21.79
CA LYS A 176 11.53 -5.14 21.56
C LYS A 176 10.77 -6.35 22.12
N LEU A 177 9.44 -6.25 22.21
CA LEU A 177 8.57 -7.35 22.64
C LEU A 177 8.47 -8.43 21.56
N GLU A 178 8.76 -8.07 20.31
CA GLU A 178 8.95 -9.01 19.21
C GLU A 178 10.45 -9.14 18.90
N LYS A 179 10.95 -10.37 18.91
CA LYS A 179 12.29 -10.66 18.40
C LYS A 179 12.22 -10.55 16.88
N LYS A 180 12.96 -9.60 16.30
CA LYS A 180 13.18 -9.59 14.84
C LYS A 180 13.75 -10.94 14.46
N GLU A 181 13.05 -11.71 13.63
CA GLU A 181 13.66 -12.84 12.94
C GLU A 181 14.78 -12.26 12.07
N LYS A 182 16.02 -12.39 12.53
CA LYS A 182 17.17 -12.00 11.74
C LYS A 182 17.29 -13.00 10.60
N ASN A 183 17.09 -12.51 9.38
CA ASN A 183 17.41 -13.28 8.18
C ASN A 183 18.88 -13.71 8.27
N LYS A 184 19.15 -15.02 8.27
CA LYS A 184 20.52 -15.56 8.34
C LYS A 184 21.34 -15.21 7.10
N TYR A 185 20.67 -14.86 6.01
CA TYR A 185 21.28 -14.57 4.72
C TYR A 185 21.29 -13.06 4.44
N LYS A 186 22.49 -12.48 4.25
CA LYS A 186 22.66 -11.13 3.71
C LYS A 186 22.30 -11.14 2.23
N LEU A 187 21.04 -10.90 1.90
CA LEU A 187 20.57 -10.78 0.52
C LEU A 187 20.82 -9.35 0.00
N GLU A 188 22.08 -9.00 -0.23
CA GLU A 188 22.45 -7.70 -0.84
C GLU A 188 21.89 -7.52 -2.27
N LEU A 189 21.39 -8.60 -2.89
CA LEU A 189 21.05 -8.66 -4.31
C LEU A 189 19.54 -8.64 -4.64
N HIS A 190 18.62 -8.68 -3.66
CA HIS A 190 17.17 -8.84 -3.94
C HIS A 190 16.30 -7.60 -3.65
N GLY A 191 16.89 -6.40 -3.74
CA GLY A 191 16.14 -5.14 -3.61
C GLY A 191 15.49 -4.94 -2.24
N TYR A 192 14.55 -3.99 -2.15
CA TYR A 192 13.96 -3.52 -0.88
C TYR A 192 12.83 -4.41 -0.36
N ASN A 193 12.51 -5.48 -1.09
CA ASN A 193 11.70 -6.55 -0.56
C ASN A 193 12.65 -7.52 0.16
N ASN A 194 13.07 -7.14 1.37
CA ASN A 194 13.38 -8.13 2.40
C ASN A 194 12.07 -8.83 2.74
N ILE A 195 11.58 -9.66 1.83
CA ILE A 195 10.61 -10.68 2.18
C ILE A 195 11.44 -11.64 3.04
N ASP A 196 11.17 -11.65 4.34
CA ASP A 196 11.82 -12.50 5.35
C ASP A 196 11.54 -14.01 5.15
N ARG A 197 11.13 -14.38 3.94
CA ARG A 197 10.65 -15.71 3.55
C ARG A 197 11.13 -16.04 2.14
N VAL A 198 12.41 -15.81 1.87
CA VAL A 198 13.02 -16.51 0.75
C VAL A 198 13.14 -17.96 1.20
N MET A 199 12.25 -18.79 0.68
CA MET A 199 12.28 -20.23 0.91
C MET A 199 13.65 -20.74 0.45
N GLU A 200 14.32 -21.57 1.26
CA GLU A 200 15.58 -22.20 0.86
C GLU A 200 15.37 -22.94 -0.46
N LYS A 201 16.39 -22.98 -1.32
CA LYS A 201 16.25 -23.53 -2.67
C LYS A 201 15.73 -24.96 -2.63
N GLU A 202 16.20 -25.72 -1.66
CA GLU A 202 15.84 -27.11 -1.40
C GLU A 202 14.36 -27.23 -1.01
N LEU A 203 13.88 -26.38 -0.10
CA LEU A 203 12.47 -26.28 0.30
C LEU A 203 11.57 -25.81 -0.86
N LEU A 204 12.08 -24.92 -1.72
CA LEU A 204 11.36 -24.44 -2.89
C LEU A 204 11.22 -25.54 -3.95
N GLU A 205 12.29 -26.29 -4.20
CA GLU A 205 12.28 -27.45 -5.10
C GLU A 205 11.37 -28.56 -4.57
N GLU A 206 11.36 -28.81 -3.25
CA GLU A 206 10.44 -29.73 -2.59
C GLU A 206 8.99 -29.27 -2.72
N PHE A 207 8.70 -28.00 -2.42
CA PHE A 207 7.38 -27.41 -2.62
C PHE A 207 6.89 -27.54 -4.07
N TYR A 208 7.74 -27.26 -5.06
CA TYR A 208 7.38 -27.42 -6.47
C TYR A 208 7.18 -28.89 -6.83
N LYS A 209 7.99 -29.82 -6.33
CA LYS A 209 7.78 -31.25 -6.52
C LYS A 209 6.45 -31.70 -5.90
N GLU A 210 6.12 -31.23 -4.71
CA GLU A 210 4.83 -31.51 -4.06
C GLU A 210 3.65 -30.91 -4.82
N GLU A 211 3.74 -29.66 -5.29
CA GLU A 211 2.68 -29.03 -6.10
C GLU A 211 2.54 -29.65 -7.48
N LEU A 212 3.63 -30.11 -8.10
CA LEU A 212 3.60 -30.86 -9.37
C LEU A 212 3.05 -32.28 -9.18
N ASN A 213 3.32 -32.92 -8.05
CA ASN A 213 2.83 -34.27 -7.71
C ASN A 213 1.39 -34.25 -7.19
N LYS A 214 0.90 -33.12 -6.69
CA LYS A 214 -0.53 -32.89 -6.52
C LYS A 214 -1.13 -32.86 -7.93
N ASN A 215 -1.63 -34.01 -8.38
CA ASN A 215 -2.61 -34.08 -9.46
C ASN A 215 -3.87 -33.33 -9.01
N LYS A 216 -3.81 -32.00 -8.99
CA LYS A 216 -4.98 -31.16 -9.00
C LYS A 216 -5.54 -31.38 -10.39
N SER A 217 -6.49 -32.31 -10.52
CA SER A 217 -7.40 -32.29 -11.65
C SER A 217 -7.92 -30.87 -11.70
N VAL A 218 -7.41 -30.10 -12.66
CA VAL A 218 -7.88 -28.74 -12.89
C VAL A 218 -9.37 -28.93 -13.15
N ASP A 219 -10.20 -28.40 -12.25
CA ASP A 219 -11.64 -28.39 -12.42
C ASP A 219 -11.94 -27.59 -13.67
N LYS A 220 -12.03 -28.30 -14.79
CA LYS A 220 -12.20 -27.72 -16.13
C LYS A 220 -13.53 -26.98 -16.18
N ASP A 221 -14.54 -27.48 -15.46
CA ASP A 221 -15.85 -26.87 -15.37
C ASP A 221 -15.74 -25.52 -14.65
N ALA A 222 -15.01 -25.43 -13.53
CA ALA A 222 -14.77 -24.15 -12.84
C ALA A 222 -13.98 -23.13 -13.68
N LEU A 223 -13.17 -23.58 -14.64
CA LEU A 223 -12.40 -22.73 -15.54
C LEU A 223 -13.28 -22.15 -16.65
N GLU A 224 -14.23 -22.94 -17.17
CA GLU A 224 -15.22 -22.50 -18.16
C GLU A 224 -16.19 -21.46 -17.58
N TYR A 225 -16.54 -21.56 -16.29
CA TYR A 225 -17.40 -20.55 -15.64
C TYR A 225 -16.69 -19.25 -15.26
N ARG A 226 -15.36 -19.27 -15.07
CA ARG A 226 -14.59 -18.09 -14.60
C ARG A 226 -14.03 -17.23 -15.71
N TYR A 227 -13.79 -17.78 -16.89
CA TYR A 227 -13.12 -17.09 -17.97
C TYR A 227 -13.93 -17.17 -19.26
N SER A 228 -14.19 -16.02 -19.90
CA SER A 228 -14.94 -15.98 -21.15
C SER A 228 -14.30 -16.86 -22.22
N HIS A 229 -15.09 -17.78 -22.78
CA HIS A 229 -14.69 -18.66 -23.90
C HIS A 229 -14.07 -17.91 -25.07
N TYR A 230 -14.46 -16.65 -25.28
CA TYR A 230 -13.89 -15.80 -26.32
C TYR A 230 -12.38 -15.59 -26.14
N TYR A 231 -11.92 -15.30 -24.92
CA TYR A 231 -10.50 -15.08 -24.63
C TYR A 231 -9.73 -16.39 -24.56
N LEU A 232 -10.34 -17.46 -24.03
CA LEU A 232 -9.73 -18.80 -23.99
C LEU A 232 -9.43 -19.32 -25.41
N ASN A 233 -10.37 -19.15 -26.35
CA ASN A 233 -10.15 -19.54 -27.75
C ASN A 233 -9.05 -18.72 -28.42
N ARG A 234 -8.96 -17.41 -28.15
CA ARG A 234 -7.87 -16.58 -28.69
C ARG A 234 -6.50 -16.96 -28.14
N ILE A 235 -6.41 -17.28 -26.85
CA ILE A 235 -5.16 -17.76 -26.23
C ILE A 235 -4.76 -19.09 -26.87
N LYS A 236 -5.70 -20.03 -27.04
CA LYS A 236 -5.46 -21.31 -27.71
C LYS A 236 -4.92 -21.11 -29.14
N THR A 237 -5.55 -20.25 -29.95
CA THR A 237 -5.08 -19.94 -31.31
C THR A 237 -3.67 -19.32 -31.32
N LEU A 238 -3.29 -18.56 -30.29
CA LEU A 238 -1.93 -18.01 -30.18
C LEU A 238 -0.90 -19.10 -29.81
N CYS A 239 -1.28 -20.07 -28.99
CA CYS A 239 -0.43 -21.18 -28.60
C CYS A 239 -0.23 -22.21 -29.73
N GLU A 240 -1.26 -22.46 -30.54
CA GLU A 240 -1.22 -23.38 -31.69
C GLU A 240 -0.49 -22.80 -32.91
N LYS A 241 -0.17 -21.51 -32.88
CA LYS A 241 0.62 -20.82 -33.92
C LYS A 241 2.13 -20.86 -33.68
N LYS A 242 2.60 -21.60 -32.67
CA LYS A 242 4.01 -21.96 -32.48
C LYS A 242 4.24 -23.40 -32.91
#